data_AF-A0A972N4E9-F1
#
_entry.id   AF-A0A972N4E9-F1
#
_cell.length_a   1.000
_cell.length_b   1.000
_cell.length_c   1.000
_cell.angle_alpha   90.00
_cell.angle_beta   90.00
_cell.angle_gamma   90.00
#
_symmetry.space_group_name_H-M   'P 1'
#
loop_
_entity.id
_entity.type
_entity.pdbx_description
1 polymer ?
#
loop_
_entity_poly.entity_id
_entity_poly.type
_entity_poly.pdbx_seq_one_letter_code
_entity_poly.pdbx_strand_id
1 'polypeptide(L)'
;MSGFNFDILSVIVGVAIGWVAFYIKHLIEIRKYKKEIEEYKGHLNRQMKITQEGNKALIDEIEKLKKENENLRITVKTLGQKPGRSELRLLNVYDSALRKMMLKAPGFSSAWEMALQEAEREYEENEKGLRTVIKKVFGPSISHKSAEEGENSK
;
A
#
# COMPACT_ATOMS: atom_id res chain seq x y z
N MET A 1 38.69 74.94 -40.57
CA MET A 1 38.60 74.27 -39.25
C MET A 1 37.21 73.71 -38.92
N SER A 2 36.21 73.79 -39.80
CA SER A 2 34.85 73.29 -39.55
C SER A 2 34.64 71.79 -39.88
N GLY A 3 35.38 71.22 -40.84
CA GLY A 3 35.20 69.82 -41.27
C GLY A 3 35.58 68.76 -40.21
N PHE A 4 36.60 69.02 -39.39
CA PHE A 4 37.05 68.07 -38.35
C PHE A 4 36.01 67.86 -37.24
N ASN A 5 35.21 68.88 -36.91
CA ASN A 5 34.19 68.79 -35.87
C ASN A 5 32.97 67.97 -36.32
N PHE A 6 32.60 68.03 -37.61
CA PHE A 6 31.51 67.22 -38.16
C PHE A 6 31.87 65.73 -38.22
N ASP A 7 33.12 65.40 -38.53
CA ASP A 7 33.58 64.01 -38.60
C ASP A 7 33.55 63.35 -37.21
N ILE A 8 34.04 64.05 -36.19
CA ILE A 8 34.02 63.62 -34.78
C ILE A 8 32.58 63.46 -34.26
N LEU A 9 31.68 64.40 -34.58
CA LEU A 9 30.25 64.30 -34.22
C LEU A 9 29.58 63.07 -34.84
N SER A 10 29.89 62.73 -36.09
CA SER A 10 29.31 61.57 -36.76
C SER A 10 29.73 60.25 -36.12
N VAL A 11 31.00 60.13 -35.70
CA VAL A 11 31.53 58.96 -34.99
C VAL A 11 30.87 58.82 -33.61
N ILE A 12 30.70 59.93 -32.87
CA ILE A 12 30.05 59.92 -31.55
C ILE A 12 28.58 59.47 -31.68
N VAL A 13 27.85 59.95 -32.70
CA VAL A 13 26.46 59.54 -32.95
C VAL A 13 26.38 58.05 -33.29
N GLY A 14 27.31 57.53 -34.10
CA GLY A 14 27.37 56.10 -34.42
C GLY A 14 27.60 55.22 -33.18
N VAL A 15 28.51 55.63 -32.29
CA VAL A 15 28.77 54.93 -31.02
C VAL A 15 27.57 55.02 -30.09
N ALA A 16 26.91 56.17 -30.00
CA ALA A 16 25.71 56.35 -29.19
C ALA A 16 24.57 55.44 -29.66
N ILE A 17 24.32 55.36 -30.97
CA ILE A 17 23.30 54.47 -31.55
C ILE A 17 23.65 53.00 -31.28
N GLY A 18 24.92 52.61 -31.45
CA GLY A 18 25.38 51.26 -31.15
C GLY A 18 25.18 50.87 -29.68
N TRP A 19 25.48 51.79 -28.76
CA TRP A 19 25.29 51.58 -27.33
C TRP A 19 23.81 51.44 -26.95
N VAL A 20 22.94 52.27 -27.53
CA VAL A 20 21.49 52.19 -27.32
C VAL A 20 20.93 50.87 -27.87
N ALA A 21 21.33 50.45 -29.07
CA ALA A 21 20.90 49.18 -29.66
C ALA A 21 21.37 47.97 -28.82
N PHE A 22 22.60 48.02 -28.31
CA PHE A 22 23.12 47.00 -27.40
C PHE A 22 22.32 46.93 -26.09
N TYR A 23 22.03 48.09 -25.49
CA TYR A 23 21.26 48.17 -24.25
C TYR A 23 19.84 47.63 -24.41
N ILE A 24 19.15 47.96 -25.52
CA ILE A 24 17.81 47.44 -25.81
C ILE A 24 17.84 45.92 -25.99
N LYS A 25 18.81 45.38 -26.73
CA LYS A 25 18.96 43.92 -26.88
C LYS A 25 19.16 43.22 -25.54
N HIS A 26 20.04 43.76 -24.70
CA HIS A 26 20.33 43.21 -23.38
C HIS A 26 19.09 43.22 -22.46
N LEU A 27 18.27 44.28 -22.51
CA LEU A 27 17.01 44.32 -21.75
C LEU A 27 15.99 43.28 -22.22
N ILE A 28 15.87 43.06 -23.52
CA ILE A 28 14.98 42.04 -24.08
C ILE A 28 15.44 40.64 -23.64
N GLU A 29 16.75 40.40 -23.66
CA GLU A 29 17.33 39.12 -23.30
C GLU A 29 17.16 38.80 -21.80
N ILE A 30 17.37 39.79 -20.92
CA ILE A 30 17.06 39.64 -19.49
C ILE A 30 15.58 39.33 -19.28
N ARG A 31 14.67 39.98 -20.02
CA ARG A 31 13.23 39.70 -19.91
C ARG A 31 12.89 38.28 -20.33
N LYS A 32 13.54 37.75 -21.37
CA LYS A 32 13.37 36.35 -21.80
C LYS A 32 13.81 35.38 -20.71
N TYR A 33 15.03 35.53 -20.18
CA TYR A 33 15.51 34.64 -19.11
C TYR A 33 14.66 34.73 -17.84
N LYS A 34 14.18 35.92 -17.48
CA LYS A 34 13.25 36.07 -16.35
C LYS A 34 11.93 35.33 -16.58
N LYS A 35 11.38 35.42 -17.79
CA LYS A 35 10.15 34.71 -18.17
C LYS A 35 10.35 33.20 -18.13
N GLU A 36 11.46 32.70 -18.66
CA GLU A 36 11.79 31.27 -18.64
C GLU A 36 11.96 30.76 -17.20
N ILE A 37 12.63 31.50 -16.33
CA ILE A 37 12.76 31.17 -14.90
C ILE A 37 11.38 31.10 -14.22
N GLU A 38 10.49 32.04 -14.52
CA GLU A 38 9.14 32.06 -13.97
C GLU A 38 8.32 30.85 -14.47
N GLU A 39 8.41 30.52 -15.75
CA GLU A 39 7.78 29.33 -16.33
C GLU A 39 8.32 28.04 -15.70
N TYR A 40 9.64 27.90 -15.53
CA TYR A 40 10.23 26.74 -14.87
C TYR A 40 9.79 26.60 -13.41
N LYS A 41 9.75 27.70 -12.66
CA LYS A 41 9.22 27.71 -11.29
C LYS A 41 7.74 27.31 -11.25
N GLY A 42 6.95 27.79 -12.21
CA GLY A 42 5.54 27.43 -12.36
C GLY A 42 5.35 25.94 -12.65
N HIS A 43 6.14 25.38 -13.56
CA HIS A 43 6.13 23.95 -13.87
C HIS A 43 6.54 23.09 -12.67
N LEU A 44 7.60 23.48 -11.95
CA LEU A 44 8.05 22.76 -10.76
C LEU A 44 6.98 22.77 -9.66
N ASN A 45 6.38 23.92 -9.39
CA ASN A 45 5.34 24.03 -8.38
C ASN A 45 4.10 23.19 -8.74
N ARG A 46 3.71 23.19 -10.03
CA ARG A 46 2.63 22.33 -10.52
C ARG A 46 2.96 20.85 -10.35
N GLN A 47 4.18 20.43 -10.69
CA GLN A 47 4.61 19.03 -10.50
C GLN A 47 4.66 18.65 -9.01
N MET A 48 5.22 19.50 -8.15
CA MET A 48 5.20 19.26 -6.71
C MET A 48 3.79 19.11 -6.17
N LYS A 49 2.86 19.97 -6.59
CA LYS A 49 1.46 19.89 -6.19
C LYS A 49 0.81 18.57 -6.65
N ILE A 50 0.98 18.19 -7.91
CA ILE A 50 0.46 16.93 -8.45
C ILE A 50 1.06 15.73 -7.70
N THR A 51 2.37 15.71 -7.48
CA THR A 51 3.03 14.62 -6.75
C THR A 51 2.58 14.57 -5.30
N GLN A 52 2.40 15.70 -4.63
CA GLN A 52 1.87 15.74 -3.26
C GLN A 52 0.42 15.24 -3.18
N GLU A 53 -0.45 15.68 -4.10
CA GLU A 53 -1.85 15.21 -4.17
C GLU A 53 -1.93 13.70 -4.45
N GLY A 54 -1.15 13.21 -5.41
CA GLY A 54 -1.07 11.78 -5.73
C GLY A 54 -0.49 10.96 -4.56
N ASN A 55 0.57 11.44 -3.92
CA ASN A 55 1.17 10.76 -2.77
C ASN A 55 0.22 10.73 -1.57
N LYS A 56 -0.55 11.80 -1.34
CA LYS A 56 -1.57 11.83 -0.30
C LYS A 56 -2.67 10.79 -0.56
N ALA A 57 -3.16 10.70 -1.81
CA ALA A 57 -4.16 9.69 -2.17
C ALA A 57 -3.64 8.26 -1.95
N LEU A 58 -2.37 7.99 -2.29
CA LEU A 58 -1.74 6.70 -2.04
C LEU A 58 -1.62 6.40 -0.53
N ILE A 59 -1.24 7.38 0.29
CA ILE A 59 -1.17 7.22 1.74
C ILE A 59 -2.56 6.92 2.31
N ASP A 60 -3.59 7.68 1.91
CA ASP A 60 -4.97 7.49 2.35
C ASP A 60 -5.49 6.08 1.96
N GLU A 61 -5.14 5.59 0.76
CA GLU A 61 -5.49 4.25 0.30
C GLU A 61 -4.76 3.16 1.10
N ILE A 62 -3.47 3.33 1.40
CA ILE A 62 -2.70 2.43 2.26
C ILE A 62 -3.31 2.35 3.66
N GLU A 63 -3.68 3.49 4.25
CA GLU A 63 -4.33 3.54 5.57
C GLU A 63 -5.69 2.83 5.55
N LYS A 64 -6.49 3.07 4.51
CA LYS A 64 -7.78 2.39 4.32
C LYS A 64 -7.59 0.88 4.20
N LEU A 65 -6.68 0.42 3.35
CA LEU A 65 -6.39 -1.01 3.15
C LEU A 65 -5.87 -1.66 4.44
N LYS A 66 -4.99 -1.00 5.20
CA LYS A 66 -4.53 -1.51 6.50
C LYS A 66 -5.69 -1.68 7.48
N LYS A 67 -6.61 -0.71 7.53
CA LYS A 67 -7.81 -0.77 8.38
C LYS A 67 -8.75 -1.90 7.96
N GLU A 68 -8.99 -2.05 6.67
CA GLU A 68 -9.81 -3.14 6.12
C GLU A 68 -9.17 -4.51 6.38
N ASN A 69 -7.86 -4.63 6.24
CA ASN A 69 -7.13 -5.86 6.52
C ASN A 69 -7.26 -6.27 7.99
N GLU A 70 -7.09 -5.33 8.93
CA GLU A 70 -7.27 -5.62 10.36
C GLU A 70 -8.73 -5.99 10.68
N ASN A 71 -9.70 -5.29 10.09
CA ASN A 71 -11.12 -5.63 10.24
C ASN A 71 -11.42 -7.04 9.72
N LEU A 72 -10.87 -7.43 8.57
CA LEU A 72 -11.01 -8.77 8.01
C LEU A 72 -10.33 -9.81 8.91
N ARG A 73 -9.14 -9.53 9.42
CA ARG A 73 -8.43 -10.41 10.36
C ARG A 73 -9.26 -10.67 11.61
N ILE A 74 -9.82 -9.61 12.20
CA ILE A 74 -10.72 -9.71 13.35
C ILE A 74 -11.96 -10.52 12.96
N THR A 75 -12.59 -10.20 11.82
CA THR A 75 -13.80 -10.89 11.35
C THR A 75 -13.57 -12.38 11.17
N VAL A 76 -12.49 -12.79 10.51
CA VAL A 76 -12.10 -14.20 10.33
C VAL A 76 -11.89 -14.87 11.69
N LYS A 77 -11.19 -14.22 12.62
CA LYS A 77 -10.99 -14.73 13.98
C LYS A 77 -12.33 -14.88 14.73
N THR A 78 -13.25 -13.93 14.59
CA THR A 78 -14.56 -13.99 15.25
C THR A 78 -15.50 -15.03 14.63
N LEU A 79 -15.45 -15.23 13.30
CA LEU A 79 -16.21 -16.26 12.59
C LEU A 79 -15.78 -17.66 13.05
N GLY A 80 -14.48 -17.88 13.25
CA GLY A 80 -13.98 -19.15 13.80
C GLY A 80 -14.32 -19.39 15.28
N GLN A 81 -14.62 -18.34 16.05
CA GLN A 81 -14.91 -18.46 17.49
C GLN A 81 -16.40 -18.58 17.83
N LYS A 82 -17.30 -18.19 16.91
CA LYS A 82 -18.74 -18.26 17.13
C LYS A 82 -19.34 -19.27 16.15
N PRO A 83 -19.50 -20.56 16.53
CA PRO A 83 -20.33 -21.46 15.73
C PRO A 83 -21.70 -20.81 15.53
N GLY A 84 -22.15 -20.78 14.27
CA GLY A 84 -23.39 -20.08 13.91
C GLY A 84 -24.58 -20.63 14.69
N ARG A 85 -25.65 -19.83 14.89
CA ARG A 85 -26.90 -20.33 15.51
C ARG A 85 -27.47 -21.53 14.73
N SER A 86 -27.21 -21.61 13.43
CA SER A 86 -27.52 -22.76 12.57
C SER A 86 -26.75 -24.02 12.95
N GLU A 87 -25.44 -23.91 13.18
CA GLU A 87 -24.57 -25.03 13.56
C GLU A 87 -24.91 -25.55 14.96
N LEU A 88 -25.13 -24.64 15.92
CA LEU A 88 -25.59 -25.03 17.27
C LEU A 88 -26.95 -25.72 17.25
N ARG A 89 -27.89 -25.26 16.40
CA ARG A 89 -29.18 -25.92 16.21
C ARG A 89 -28.99 -27.32 15.63
N LEU A 90 -28.14 -27.44 14.61
CA LEU A 90 -27.87 -28.70 13.94
C LEU A 90 -27.22 -29.71 14.90
N LEU A 91 -26.24 -29.28 15.71
CA LEU A 91 -25.60 -30.08 16.75
C LEU A 91 -26.64 -30.63 17.75
N ASN A 92 -27.56 -29.78 18.22
CA ASN A 92 -28.63 -30.20 19.14
C ASN A 92 -29.58 -31.23 18.50
N VAL A 93 -29.90 -31.08 17.22
CA VAL A 93 -30.73 -32.05 16.47
C VAL A 93 -29.99 -33.38 16.36
N TYR A 94 -28.70 -33.38 16.04
CA TYR A 94 -27.90 -34.60 15.97
C TYR A 94 -27.74 -35.29 17.33
N ASP A 95 -27.45 -34.55 18.41
CA ASP A 95 -27.37 -35.12 19.77
C ASP A 95 -28.70 -35.77 20.17
N SER A 96 -29.82 -35.09 19.89
CA SER A 96 -31.16 -35.63 20.16
C SER A 96 -31.45 -36.90 19.34
N ALA A 97 -31.00 -36.96 18.09
CA ALA A 97 -31.16 -38.13 17.24
C ALA A 97 -30.29 -39.30 17.73
N LEU A 98 -29.03 -39.04 18.09
CA LEU A 98 -28.10 -40.03 18.64
C LEU A 98 -28.63 -40.65 19.92
N ARG A 99 -29.11 -39.84 20.87
CA ARG A 99 -29.73 -40.34 22.11
C ARG A 99 -30.91 -41.26 21.83
N LYS A 100 -31.77 -40.91 20.86
CA LYS A 100 -32.90 -41.76 20.45
C LYS A 100 -32.43 -43.07 19.81
N MET A 101 -31.35 -43.06 19.04
CA MET A 101 -30.78 -44.27 18.44
C MET A 101 -30.16 -45.19 19.49
N MET A 102 -29.41 -44.65 20.46
CA MET A 102 -28.84 -45.41 21.57
C MET A 102 -29.92 -46.15 22.38
N LEU A 103 -31.10 -45.56 22.54
CA LEU A 103 -32.23 -46.20 23.23
C LEU A 103 -32.94 -47.26 22.39
N LYS A 104 -32.93 -47.13 21.07
CA LYS A 104 -33.70 -48.00 20.16
C LYS A 104 -32.91 -49.15 19.55
N ALA A 105 -31.58 -49.06 19.52
CA ALA A 105 -30.71 -50.02 18.86
C ALA A 105 -29.68 -50.61 19.84
N PRO A 106 -29.83 -51.87 20.26
CA PRO A 106 -28.83 -52.56 21.10
C PRO A 106 -27.47 -52.60 20.41
N GLY A 107 -26.39 -52.31 21.14
CA GLY A 107 -25.01 -52.32 20.60
C GLY A 107 -24.64 -51.09 19.76
N PHE A 108 -25.58 -50.19 19.47
CA PHE A 108 -25.29 -48.95 18.74
C PHE A 108 -24.35 -48.04 19.54
N SER A 109 -24.54 -47.92 20.87
CA SER A 109 -23.72 -47.04 21.71
C SER A 109 -22.23 -47.39 21.66
N SER A 110 -21.88 -48.68 21.76
CA SER A 110 -20.47 -49.11 21.72
C SER A 110 -19.84 -48.94 20.33
N ALA A 111 -20.61 -49.22 19.27
CA ALA A 111 -20.13 -49.01 17.90
C ALA A 111 -19.93 -47.51 17.60
N TRP A 112 -20.83 -46.65 18.08
CA TRP A 112 -20.72 -45.20 17.94
C TRP A 112 -19.53 -44.63 18.72
N GLU A 113 -19.29 -45.10 19.94
CA GLU A 113 -18.16 -44.64 20.77
C GLU A 113 -16.81 -45.01 20.14
N MET A 114 -16.68 -46.23 19.60
CA MET A 114 -15.48 -46.61 18.84
C MET A 114 -15.28 -45.76 17.58
N ALA A 115 -16.35 -45.54 16.81
CA ALA A 115 -16.28 -44.70 15.60
C ALA A 115 -15.97 -43.23 15.91
N LEU A 116 -16.47 -42.71 17.04
CA LEU A 116 -16.18 -41.36 17.51
C LEU A 116 -14.70 -41.23 17.86
N GLN A 117 -14.15 -42.19 18.62
CA GLN A 117 -12.74 -42.20 19.01
C GLN A 117 -11.81 -42.31 17.79
N GLU A 118 -12.18 -43.10 16.79
CA GLU A 118 -11.45 -43.21 15.51
C GLU A 118 -11.49 -41.88 14.74
N ALA A 119 -12.67 -41.25 14.62
CA ALA A 119 -12.82 -39.97 13.95
C ALA A 119 -12.06 -38.83 14.65
N GLU A 120 -12.04 -38.79 15.98
CA GLU A 120 -11.24 -37.81 16.75
C GLU A 120 -9.75 -37.97 16.45
N ARG A 121 -9.27 -39.21 16.39
CA ARG A 121 -7.87 -39.50 16.07
C ARG A 121 -7.50 -39.08 14.65
N GLU A 122 -8.33 -39.40 13.65
CA GLU A 122 -8.11 -38.97 12.26
C GLU A 122 -8.10 -37.45 12.14
N TYR A 123 -8.99 -36.76 12.85
CA TYR A 123 -9.05 -35.30 12.86
C TYR A 123 -7.76 -34.68 13.43
N GLU A 124 -7.26 -35.19 14.57
CA GLU A 124 -6.00 -34.73 15.15
C GLU A 124 -4.79 -34.95 14.22
N GLU A 125 -4.72 -36.11 13.56
CA GLU A 125 -3.66 -36.44 12.63
C GLU A 125 -3.69 -35.51 11.40
N ASN A 126 -4.88 -35.19 10.90
CA ASN A 126 -5.07 -34.22 9.82
C ASN A 126 -4.69 -32.79 10.21
N GLU A 127 -5.05 -32.32 11.41
CA GLU A 127 -4.60 -31.00 11.89
C GLU A 127 -3.07 -30.91 11.99
N LYS A 128 -2.42 -31.95 12.52
CA LYS A 128 -0.95 -32.02 12.64
C LYS A 128 -0.29 -32.04 11.24
N GLY A 129 -0.88 -32.76 10.29
CA GLY A 129 -0.44 -32.81 8.90
C GLY A 129 -0.55 -31.44 8.19
N LEU A 130 -1.71 -30.78 8.30
CA LEU A 130 -1.96 -29.46 7.72
C LEU A 130 -1.02 -28.38 8.31
N ARG A 131 -0.80 -28.38 9.63
CA ARG A 131 0.14 -27.45 10.28
C ARG A 131 1.56 -27.61 9.74
N THR A 132 2.00 -28.85 9.50
CA THR A 132 3.33 -29.14 8.94
C THR A 132 3.46 -28.61 7.50
N VAL A 133 2.42 -28.78 6.67
CA VAL A 133 2.39 -28.29 5.29
C VAL A 133 2.41 -26.76 5.24
N ILE A 134 1.59 -26.09 6.05
CA ILE A 134 1.54 -24.62 6.14
C ILE A 134 2.89 -24.06 6.57
N LYS A 135 3.54 -24.66 7.59
CA LYS A 135 4.88 -24.24 8.03
C LYS A 135 5.93 -24.41 6.92
N LYS A 136 5.83 -25.45 6.09
CA LYS A 136 6.75 -25.71 4.99
C LYS A 136 6.56 -24.73 3.82
N VAL A 137 5.33 -24.29 3.55
CA VAL A 137 4.99 -23.39 2.44
C VAL A 137 5.18 -21.91 2.79
N PHE A 138 4.85 -21.50 4.01
CA PHE A 138 4.89 -20.09 4.44
C PHE A 138 6.06 -19.73 5.38
N GLY A 139 6.82 -20.72 5.87
CA GLY A 139 7.96 -20.53 6.76
C GLY A 139 9.10 -19.69 6.19
N PRO A 140 9.52 -19.85 4.92
CA PRO A 140 10.62 -19.05 4.37
C PRO A 140 10.29 -17.56 4.25
N SER A 141 9.03 -17.20 4.03
CA SER A 141 8.58 -15.81 3.83
C SER A 141 8.43 -14.98 5.12
N ILE A 142 8.19 -15.62 6.27
CA ILE A 142 8.06 -14.92 7.56
C ILE A 142 9.43 -14.69 8.22
N SER A 143 10.37 -15.63 8.03
CA SER A 143 11.69 -15.54 8.66
C SER A 143 12.53 -14.37 8.12
N HIS A 144 12.29 -13.92 6.88
CA HIS A 144 13.02 -12.78 6.30
C HIS A 144 12.59 -11.43 6.86
N LYS A 145 11.38 -11.32 7.44
CA LYS A 145 10.86 -10.06 8.00
C LYS A 145 11.28 -9.83 9.45
N SER A 146 11.48 -10.90 10.22
CA SER A 146 11.95 -10.85 11.61
C SER A 146 13.47 -10.65 11.76
N ALA A 147 14.26 -10.91 10.70
CA ALA A 147 15.71 -10.71 10.72
C ALA A 147 16.10 -9.23 10.55
N GLU A 148 15.36 -8.47 9.73
CA GLU A 148 15.66 -7.05 9.47
C GLU A 148 15.27 -6.12 10.64
N GLU A 149 14.29 -6.49 11.48
CA GLU A 149 13.88 -5.69 12.65
C GLU A 149 14.82 -5.85 13.87
N GLY A 150 15.66 -6.90 13.90
CA GLY A 150 16.59 -7.17 15.00
C GLY A 150 18.00 -6.57 14.84
N GLU A 151 18.37 -6.14 13.63
CA GLU A 151 19.71 -5.61 13.34
C GLU A 151 19.79 -4.08 13.43
N ASN A 152 18.66 -3.36 13.37
CA ASN A 152 18.61 -1.90 13.47
C ASN A 152 18.45 -1.36 14.91
N SER A 153 18.75 -2.19 15.93
CA SER A 153 18.65 -1.81 17.35
C SER A 153 19.91 -2.17 18.16
N LYS A 154 21.09 -2.15 17.53
CA LYS A 154 22.39 -2.18 18.22
C LYS A 154 23.23 -0.96 17.90
#